data_AF-A0A8X6G8R6-F1
#
_entry.id   AF-A0A8X6G8R6-F1
#
_cell.length_a   1.000
_cell.length_b   1.000
_cell.length_c   1.000
_cell.angle_alpha   90.00
_cell.angle_beta   90.00
_cell.angle_gamma   90.00
#
_symmetry.space_group_name_H-M   'P 1'
#
loop_
_entity.id
_entity.type
_entity.pdbx_description
1 polymer ?
#
loop_
_entity_poly.entity_id
_entity_poly.type
_entity_poly.pdbx_seq_one_letter_code
_entity_poly.pdbx_strand_id
1 'polypeptide(L)'
;MSDYIIHTSTPFLALDCEDSFRPLSEKEKHYAHYLSKASWMGSLIICLQTSAESPLIFSMLLKIFLIQSMKSLEQTAVNICNFSEDEVQAFFLYVCGIFSSFGNYRGFGDTKFVPDLEKEKFVRLLKATTYGELFPQEMELILSSCLESIYSLNDNNRQLGFPHNGTTTYLSKNFTPEDNEIVTEFLKKKVCMKDIFKNTYAESFFYS
;
A
#
# COMPACT_ATOMS: atom_id res chain seq x y z
N MET A 1 9.41 -16.39 -5.63
CA MET A 1 9.64 -15.25 -4.73
C MET A 1 10.02 -13.99 -5.50
N SER A 2 10.88 -14.08 -6.52
CA SER A 2 11.27 -12.96 -7.39
C SER A 2 10.10 -12.08 -7.84
N ASP A 3 8.98 -12.69 -8.25
CA ASP A 3 7.87 -11.95 -8.86
C ASP A 3 7.06 -11.13 -7.84
N TYR A 4 7.22 -11.44 -6.55
CA TYR A 4 6.48 -10.86 -5.43
C TYR A 4 7.36 -9.95 -4.57
N ILE A 5 8.50 -9.48 -5.08
CA ILE A 5 9.36 -8.50 -4.41
C ILE A 5 9.58 -7.28 -5.31
N ILE A 6 9.91 -6.13 -4.72
CA ILE A 6 10.30 -4.96 -5.51
C ILE A 6 11.79 -5.04 -5.79
N HIS A 7 12.16 -5.23 -7.05
CA HIS A 7 13.55 -5.36 -7.45
C HIS A 7 14.32 -4.05 -7.27
N THR A 8 15.61 -4.17 -6.92
CA THR A 8 16.56 -3.05 -6.82
C THR A 8 16.75 -2.31 -8.13
N SER A 9 16.47 -2.95 -9.26
CA SER A 9 16.47 -2.33 -10.58
C SER A 9 15.24 -1.45 -10.88
N THR A 10 14.25 -1.39 -9.97
CA THR A 10 13.05 -0.59 -10.16
C THR A 10 13.43 0.91 -10.19
N PRO A 11 13.15 1.64 -11.29
CA PRO A 11 13.52 3.03 -11.38
C PRO A 11 12.66 3.90 -10.47
N PHE A 12 13.29 4.81 -9.74
CA PHE A 12 12.61 5.90 -9.02
C PHE A 12 12.76 7.18 -9.82
N LEU A 13 11.62 7.77 -10.18
CA LEU A 13 11.57 9.00 -10.95
C LEU A 13 10.91 10.09 -10.12
N ALA A 14 11.58 11.22 -9.99
CA ALA A 14 10.95 12.42 -9.42
C ALA A 14 10.03 13.03 -10.48
N LEU A 15 8.76 13.25 -10.12
CA LEU A 15 7.85 14.00 -10.98
C LEU A 15 8.28 15.46 -10.98
N ASP A 16 8.83 15.93 -12.09
CA ASP A 16 9.12 17.35 -12.27
C ASP A 16 7.85 18.10 -12.64
N CYS A 17 7.45 19.00 -11.76
CA CYS A 17 6.33 19.89 -11.96
C CYS A 17 6.69 21.36 -11.75
N GLU A 18 7.99 21.70 -11.60
CA GLU A 18 8.41 23.04 -11.20
C GLU A 18 8.05 24.07 -12.27
N ASP A 19 8.36 23.78 -13.53
CA ASP A 19 8.07 24.67 -14.66
C ASP A 19 6.57 24.85 -14.91
N SER A 20 5.75 23.85 -14.53
CA SER A 20 4.29 23.94 -14.61
C SER A 20 3.69 24.69 -13.42
N PHE A 21 4.29 24.60 -12.23
CA PHE A 21 3.79 25.22 -11.01
C PHE A 21 4.20 26.69 -10.87
N ARG A 22 5.41 27.05 -11.33
CA ARG A 22 5.97 28.41 -11.24
C ARG A 22 5.07 29.52 -11.85
N PRO A 23 4.47 29.36 -13.05
CA PRO A 23 3.69 30.43 -13.68
C PRO A 23 2.28 30.62 -13.10
N LEU A 24 1.83 29.76 -12.18
CA LEU A 24 0.51 29.87 -11.56
C LEU A 24 0.39 31.19 -10.77
N SER A 25 -0.77 31.82 -10.84
CA SER A 25 -1.13 32.92 -9.95
C SER A 25 -1.22 32.46 -8.50
N GLU A 26 -1.13 33.39 -7.54
CA GLU A 26 -1.28 33.04 -6.11
C GLU A 26 -2.62 32.38 -5.79
N LYS A 27 -3.69 32.77 -6.51
CA LYS A 27 -5.01 32.13 -6.38
C LYS A 27 -4.99 30.68 -6.88
N GLU A 28 -4.35 30.41 -8.01
CA GLU A 28 -4.22 29.04 -8.56
C GLU A 28 -3.32 28.16 -7.71
N LYS A 29 -2.21 28.69 -7.18
CA LYS A 29 -1.36 27.97 -6.23
C LYS A 29 -2.12 27.60 -4.96
N HIS A 30 -2.90 28.53 -4.42
CA HIS A 30 -3.74 28.28 -3.25
C HIS A 30 -4.79 27.20 -3.56
N TYR A 31 -5.47 27.29 -4.70
CA TYR A 31 -6.39 26.25 -5.15
C TYR A 31 -5.72 24.87 -5.27
N ALA A 32 -4.57 24.80 -5.96
CA ALA A 32 -3.80 23.57 -6.13
C ALA A 32 -3.33 22.99 -4.78
N HIS A 33 -2.93 23.84 -3.83
CA HIS A 33 -2.53 23.40 -2.49
C HIS A 33 -3.67 22.68 -1.75
N TYR A 34 -4.85 23.29 -1.68
CA TYR A 34 -5.99 22.67 -0.97
C TYR A 34 -6.57 21.48 -1.72
N LEU A 35 -6.56 21.51 -3.06
CA LEU A 35 -6.94 20.34 -3.87
C LEU A 35 -5.98 19.17 -3.61
N SER A 36 -4.67 19.42 -3.65
CA SER A 36 -3.65 18.40 -3.35
C SER A 36 -3.81 17.84 -1.94
N LYS A 37 -4.03 18.70 -0.94
CA LYS A 37 -4.29 18.27 0.44
C LYS A 37 -5.52 17.36 0.53
N ALA A 38 -6.61 17.72 -0.14
CA ALA A 38 -7.81 16.89 -0.19
C ALA A 38 -7.55 15.55 -0.88
N SER A 39 -6.81 15.53 -1.99
CA SER A 39 -6.42 14.31 -2.70
C SER A 39 -5.57 13.37 -1.85
N TRP A 40 -4.54 13.87 -1.17
CA TRP A 40 -3.69 13.07 -0.28
C TRP A 40 -4.42 12.55 0.96
N MET A 41 -5.39 13.29 1.48
CA MET A 41 -6.25 12.77 2.55
C MET A 41 -7.18 11.68 2.04
N GLY A 42 -7.75 11.87 0.84
CA GLY A 42 -8.62 10.89 0.18
C GLY A 42 -7.89 9.61 -0.21
N SER A 43 -6.59 9.68 -0.55
CA SER A 43 -5.81 8.51 -0.95
C SER A 43 -5.60 7.51 0.19
N LEU A 44 -5.74 7.91 1.46
CA LEU A 44 -5.71 6.99 2.59
C LEU A 44 -6.84 5.95 2.56
N ILE A 45 -7.94 6.25 1.85
CA ILE A 45 -9.03 5.28 1.61
C ILE A 45 -8.52 4.09 0.80
N ILE A 46 -7.52 4.29 -0.07
CA ILE A 46 -6.94 3.23 -0.91
C ILE A 46 -6.35 2.13 -0.02
N CYS A 47 -5.73 2.48 1.12
CA CYS A 47 -5.26 1.47 2.09
C CYS A 47 -6.37 0.51 2.53
N LEU A 48 -7.59 1.01 2.73
CA LEU A 48 -8.75 0.19 3.11
C LEU A 48 -9.29 -0.61 1.93
N GLN A 49 -9.09 -0.13 0.69
CA GLN A 49 -9.56 -0.75 -0.54
C GLN A 49 -8.58 -1.76 -1.14
N THR A 50 -7.33 -1.80 -0.66
CA THR A 50 -6.29 -2.72 -1.16
C THR A 50 -6.32 -4.07 -0.44
N SER A 51 -6.06 -4.09 0.87
CA SER A 51 -6.01 -5.32 1.66
C SER A 51 -6.31 -5.06 3.13
N ALA A 52 -6.70 -6.08 3.88
CA ALA A 52 -7.04 -5.93 5.29
C ALA A 52 -5.85 -5.45 6.13
N GLU A 53 -4.63 -5.83 5.75
CA GLU A 53 -3.38 -5.47 6.43
C GLU A 53 -2.81 -4.11 6.01
N SER A 54 -3.15 -3.60 4.82
CA SER A 54 -2.56 -2.36 4.26
C SER A 54 -2.66 -1.14 5.18
N PRO A 55 -3.79 -0.85 5.86
CA PRO A 55 -3.89 0.29 6.77
C PRO A 55 -2.90 0.22 7.95
N LEU A 56 -2.71 -0.98 8.52
CA LEU A 56 -1.78 -1.19 9.63
C LEU A 56 -0.34 -1.03 9.18
N ILE A 57 0.02 -1.61 8.03
CA ILE A 57 1.37 -1.49 7.46
C ILE A 57 1.69 -0.02 7.18
N PHE A 58 0.80 0.68 6.47
CA PHE A 58 1.00 2.08 6.10
C PHE A 58 1.13 2.98 7.33
N SER A 59 0.24 2.81 8.32
CA SER A 59 0.26 3.59 9.56
C SER A 59 1.55 3.35 10.36
N MET A 60 1.97 2.09 10.50
CA MET A 60 3.21 1.73 11.19
C MET A 60 4.43 2.38 10.54
N LEU A 61 4.58 2.23 9.23
CA LEU A 61 5.71 2.82 8.49
C LEU A 61 5.68 4.35 8.54
N LEU A 62 4.51 4.97 8.38
CA LEU A 62 4.36 6.42 8.49
C LEU A 62 4.81 6.92 9.87
N LYS A 63 4.38 6.27 10.96
CA LYS A 63 4.80 6.63 12.33
C LYS A 63 6.30 6.51 12.53
N ILE A 64 6.93 5.46 11.99
CA ILE A 64 8.40 5.30 12.02
C ILE A 64 9.06 6.51 11.35
N PHE A 65 8.69 6.84 10.11
CA PHE A 65 9.34 7.92 9.35
C PHE A 65 8.97 9.33 9.81
N LEU A 66 7.89 9.50 10.58
CA LEU A 66 7.56 10.78 11.22
C LEU A 66 8.51 11.13 12.37
N ILE A 67 9.12 10.14 13.01
CA ILE A 67 9.97 10.37 14.20
C ILE A 67 11.42 9.93 14.01
N GLN A 68 11.72 9.12 12.99
CA GLN A 68 13.06 8.64 12.67
C GLN A 68 13.39 8.92 11.21
N SER A 69 14.50 9.63 10.97
CA SER A 69 14.98 9.90 9.61
C SER A 69 15.51 8.64 8.93
N MET A 70 15.48 8.60 7.59
CA MET A 70 16.03 7.46 6.83
C MET A 70 17.47 7.13 7.20
N LYS A 71 18.34 8.16 7.31
CA LYS A 71 19.75 7.98 7.68
C LYS A 71 19.92 7.36 9.07
N SER A 72 19.10 7.78 10.04
CA SER A 72 19.13 7.19 11.39
C SER A 72 18.64 5.74 11.38
N LEU A 73 17.60 5.44 10.60
CA LEU A 73 17.06 4.09 10.47
C LEU A 73 18.05 3.13 9.79
N GLU A 74 18.76 3.60 8.78
CA GLU A 74 19.86 2.87 8.14
C GLU A 74 20.97 2.55 9.16
N GLN A 75 21.37 3.52 9.99
CA GLN A 75 22.33 3.28 11.07
C GLN A 75 21.83 2.25 12.09
N THR A 76 20.54 2.29 12.46
CA THR A 76 19.92 1.27 13.31
C THR A 76 20.00 -0.12 12.65
N ALA A 77 19.67 -0.22 11.36
CA ALA A 77 19.69 -1.49 10.63
C ALA A 77 21.09 -2.10 10.58
N VAL A 78 22.10 -1.30 10.21
CA VAL A 78 23.49 -1.78 10.08
C VAL A 78 24.12 -2.04 11.45
N ASN A 79 24.09 -1.07 12.37
CA ASN A 79 24.89 -1.14 13.59
C ASN A 79 24.23 -1.95 14.71
N ILE A 80 22.89 -1.99 14.76
CA ILE A 80 22.14 -2.66 15.83
C ILE A 80 21.62 -4.01 15.34
N CYS A 81 21.07 -4.06 14.12
CA CYS A 81 20.46 -5.27 13.59
C CYS A 81 21.40 -6.15 12.76
N ASN A 82 22.61 -5.66 12.43
CA ASN A 82 23.61 -6.31 11.59
C ASN A 82 23.09 -6.63 10.17
N PHE A 83 22.35 -5.69 9.57
CA PHE A 83 21.90 -5.82 8.18
C PHE A 83 23.05 -5.54 7.21
N SER A 84 23.07 -6.25 6.08
CA SER A 84 23.90 -5.85 4.93
C SER A 84 23.30 -4.62 4.23
N GLU A 85 24.09 -3.97 3.36
CA GLU A 85 23.60 -2.86 2.52
C GLU A 85 22.42 -3.29 1.64
N ASP A 86 22.48 -4.49 1.06
CA ASP A 86 21.40 -5.06 0.25
C ASP A 86 20.10 -5.24 1.06
N GLU A 87 20.21 -5.67 2.33
CA GLU A 87 19.06 -5.85 3.22
C GLU A 87 18.43 -4.53 3.63
N VAL A 88 19.25 -3.50 3.87
CA VAL A 88 18.77 -2.14 4.10
C VAL A 88 18.03 -1.64 2.86
N GLN A 89 18.60 -1.82 1.68
CA GLN A 89 17.97 -1.42 0.42
C GLN A 89 16.65 -2.18 0.19
N ALA A 90 16.60 -3.49 0.43
CA ALA A 90 15.40 -4.31 0.33
C ALA A 90 14.27 -3.80 1.25
N PHE A 91 14.60 -3.41 2.49
CA PHE A 91 13.64 -2.79 3.40
C PHE A 91 13.07 -1.48 2.81
N PHE A 92 13.94 -0.58 2.36
CA PHE A 92 13.50 0.70 1.81
C PHE A 92 12.68 0.54 0.53
N LEU A 93 13.02 -0.42 -0.34
CA LEU A 93 12.22 -0.72 -1.53
C LEU A 93 10.81 -1.18 -1.17
N TYR A 94 10.67 -2.05 -0.15
CA TYR A 94 9.37 -2.45 0.35
C TYR A 94 8.57 -1.24 0.88
N VAL A 95 9.20 -0.38 1.69
CA VAL A 95 8.58 0.85 2.21
C VAL A 95 8.10 1.76 1.06
N CYS A 96 8.96 1.99 0.07
CA CYS A 96 8.62 2.78 -1.10
C CYS A 96 7.43 2.21 -1.85
N GLY A 97 7.37 0.88 -2.01
CA GLY A 97 6.23 0.19 -2.62
C GLY A 97 4.92 0.42 -1.88
N ILE A 98 4.95 0.34 -0.55
CA ILE A 98 3.76 0.60 0.29
C ILE A 98 3.27 2.02 0.09
N PHE A 99 4.17 3.02 0.12
CA PHE A 99 3.78 4.42 -0.03
C PHE A 99 3.38 4.78 -1.47
N SER A 100 3.97 4.15 -2.48
CA SER A 100 3.59 4.40 -3.88
C SER A 100 2.23 3.81 -4.23
N SER A 101 1.90 2.66 -3.63
CA SER A 101 0.68 1.89 -3.97
C SER A 101 -0.44 2.04 -2.93
N PHE A 102 -0.19 2.75 -1.82
CA PHE A 102 -1.09 2.82 -0.66
C PHE A 102 -1.54 1.44 -0.18
N GLY A 103 -0.60 0.48 -0.13
CA GLY A 103 -0.87 -0.89 0.25
C GLY A 103 0.17 -1.86 -0.30
N ASN A 104 0.03 -3.15 0.02
CA ASN A 104 0.99 -4.20 -0.31
C ASN A 104 0.71 -4.95 -1.63
N TYR A 105 -0.02 -4.31 -2.56
CA TYR A 105 -0.25 -4.81 -3.91
C TYR A 105 0.12 -3.72 -4.92
N ARG A 106 0.71 -4.12 -6.05
CA ARG A 106 1.11 -3.18 -7.10
C ARG A 106 -0.14 -2.61 -7.75
N GLY A 107 -0.17 -1.29 -7.94
CA GLY A 107 -1.28 -0.64 -8.66
C GLY A 107 -1.38 -1.03 -10.14
N PHE A 108 -0.33 -1.58 -10.73
CA PHE A 108 -0.36 -2.21 -12.05
C PHE A 108 -0.08 -3.71 -11.92
N GLY A 109 -1.01 -4.52 -12.44
CA GLY A 109 -0.93 -5.98 -12.40
C GLY A 109 -1.45 -6.62 -11.12
N ASP A 110 -1.99 -5.82 -10.19
CA ASP A 110 -2.76 -6.27 -9.01
C ASP A 110 -2.09 -7.37 -8.20
N THR A 111 -0.76 -7.41 -8.23
CA THR A 111 0.04 -8.50 -7.67
C THR A 111 0.63 -8.07 -6.34
N LYS A 112 0.57 -8.95 -5.35
CA LYS A 112 1.16 -8.71 -4.03
C LYS A 112 2.66 -8.49 -4.11
N PHE A 113 3.19 -7.66 -3.22
CA PHE A 113 4.62 -7.65 -2.96
C PHE A 113 4.90 -7.76 -1.45
N VAL A 114 5.98 -8.48 -1.12
CA VAL A 114 6.42 -8.75 0.25
C VAL A 114 7.82 -8.17 0.46
N PRO A 115 8.25 -7.94 1.72
CA PRO A 115 9.63 -7.55 1.97
C PRO A 115 10.59 -8.62 1.46
N ASP A 116 11.64 -8.23 0.75
CA ASP A 116 12.74 -9.13 0.35
C ASP A 116 13.73 -9.32 1.50
N LEU A 117 13.20 -9.77 2.63
CA LEU A 117 13.91 -9.98 3.89
C LEU A 117 13.35 -11.19 4.61
N GLU A 118 14.20 -11.85 5.39
CA GLU A 118 13.72 -12.83 6.35
C GLU A 118 12.76 -12.15 7.35
N LYS A 119 11.65 -12.84 7.64
CA LYS A 119 10.59 -12.33 8.52
C LYS A 119 11.16 -11.91 9.89
N GLU A 120 12.07 -12.71 10.43
CA GLU A 120 12.73 -12.49 11.72
C GLU A 120 13.61 -11.23 11.69
N LYS A 121 14.31 -10.97 10.59
CA LYS A 121 15.10 -9.74 10.40
C LYS A 121 14.19 -8.53 10.31
N PHE A 122 13.12 -8.60 9.52
CA PHE A 122 12.14 -7.53 9.42
C PHE A 122 11.54 -7.14 10.78
N VAL A 123 11.12 -8.14 11.57
CA VAL A 123 10.64 -7.93 12.95
C VAL A 123 11.70 -7.29 13.83
N ARG A 124 12.96 -7.78 13.76
CA ARG A 124 14.07 -7.23 14.54
C ARG A 124 14.28 -5.75 14.24
N LEU A 125 14.30 -5.37 12.96
CA LEU A 125 14.46 -3.98 12.57
C LEU A 125 13.29 -3.12 13.05
N LEU A 126 12.04 -3.56 12.84
CA LEU A 126 10.87 -2.81 13.30
C LEU A 126 10.89 -2.54 14.80
N LYS A 127 11.27 -3.54 15.61
CA LYS A 127 11.41 -3.39 17.06
C LYS A 127 12.57 -2.50 17.48
N ALA A 128 13.65 -2.44 16.70
CA ALA A 128 14.81 -1.59 16.95
C ALA A 128 14.64 -0.13 16.46
N THR A 129 13.57 0.18 15.72
CA THR A 129 13.26 1.56 15.34
C THR A 129 12.94 2.41 16.58
N THR A 130 13.14 3.72 16.49
CA THR A 130 12.75 4.64 17.58
C THR A 130 11.28 4.48 17.96
N TYR A 131 10.40 4.21 16.97
CA TYR A 131 8.98 3.95 17.23
C TYR A 131 8.77 2.61 17.95
N GLY A 132 9.49 1.56 17.56
CA GLY A 132 9.46 0.25 18.22
C GLY A 132 9.92 0.32 19.68
N GLU A 133 10.94 1.12 19.98
CA GLU A 133 11.44 1.32 21.35
C GLU A 133 10.50 2.17 22.21
N LEU A 134 9.91 3.23 21.63
CA LEU A 134 8.97 4.11 22.36
C LEU A 134 7.61 3.46 22.60
N PHE A 135 7.13 2.63 21.66
CA PHE A 135 5.79 2.03 21.69
C PHE A 135 5.84 0.49 21.51
N PRO A 136 6.55 -0.25 22.39
CA PRO A 136 6.80 -1.67 22.19
C PRO A 136 5.51 -2.52 22.22
N GLN A 137 4.52 -2.14 23.03
CA GLN A 137 3.24 -2.84 23.10
C GLN A 137 2.42 -2.65 21.82
N GLU A 138 2.42 -1.44 21.25
CA GLU A 138 1.73 -1.15 20.00
C GLU A 138 2.42 -1.87 18.84
N MET A 139 3.75 -1.87 18.80
CA MET A 139 4.54 -2.61 17.82
C MET A 139 4.22 -4.11 17.86
N GLU A 140 4.17 -4.72 19.06
CA GLU A 140 3.81 -6.14 19.19
C GLU A 140 2.37 -6.43 18.74
N LEU A 141 1.43 -5.54 19.05
CA LEU A 141 0.04 -5.66 18.60
C LEU A 141 -0.06 -5.58 17.06
N ILE A 142 0.65 -4.65 16.44
CA ILE A 142 0.68 -4.52 14.98
C ILE A 142 1.28 -5.77 14.35
N LEU A 143 2.47 -6.20 14.82
CA LEU A 143 3.14 -7.39 14.31
C LEU A 143 2.27 -8.65 14.44
N SER A 144 1.65 -8.89 15.60
CA SER A 144 0.76 -10.03 15.78
C SER A 144 -0.50 -9.97 14.91
N SER A 145 -0.96 -8.77 14.53
CA SER A 145 -2.15 -8.59 13.69
C SER A 145 -1.89 -8.76 12.19
N CYS A 146 -0.71 -8.37 11.68
CA CYS A 146 -0.50 -8.31 10.24
C CYS A 146 0.77 -9.00 9.71
N LEU A 147 1.71 -9.45 10.55
CA LEU A 147 2.99 -10.01 10.08
C LEU A 147 2.82 -11.23 9.18
N GLU A 148 1.93 -12.15 9.54
CA GLU A 148 1.65 -13.32 8.70
C GLU A 148 1.02 -12.92 7.38
N SER A 149 0.11 -11.95 7.39
CA SER A 149 -0.51 -11.42 6.18
C SER A 149 0.51 -10.72 5.29
N ILE A 150 1.46 -9.95 5.83
CA ILE A 150 2.53 -9.29 5.06
C ILE A 150 3.28 -10.29 4.18
N TYR A 151 3.68 -11.43 4.74
CA TYR A 151 4.48 -12.45 4.04
C TYR A 151 3.66 -13.54 3.34
N SER A 152 2.33 -13.53 3.49
CA SER A 152 1.48 -14.58 2.93
C SER A 152 1.41 -14.50 1.41
N LEU A 153 1.94 -15.53 0.75
CA LEU A 153 1.88 -15.78 -0.70
C LEU A 153 1.12 -17.08 -1.00
N ASN A 154 0.05 -17.38 -0.26
CA ASN A 154 -0.89 -18.42 -0.67
C ASN A 154 -1.62 -17.99 -1.96
N ASP A 155 -2.26 -18.92 -2.66
CA ASP A 155 -2.81 -18.64 -4.00
C ASP A 155 -3.84 -17.49 -3.98
N ASN A 156 -4.67 -17.40 -2.94
CA ASN A 156 -5.67 -16.32 -2.80
C ASN A 156 -5.08 -14.95 -2.46
N ASN A 157 -3.84 -14.88 -1.96
CA ASN A 157 -3.22 -13.62 -1.56
C ASN A 157 -2.21 -13.11 -2.59
N ARG A 158 -1.94 -13.82 -3.68
CA ARG A 158 -0.94 -13.39 -4.67
C ARG A 158 -1.45 -12.26 -5.54
N GLN A 159 -2.75 -12.15 -5.74
CA GLN A 159 -3.39 -11.20 -6.62
C GLN A 159 -4.66 -10.62 -6.00
N LEU A 160 -4.96 -9.37 -6.32
CA LEU A 160 -6.30 -8.83 -6.08
C LEU A 160 -7.28 -9.50 -7.04
N GLY A 161 -8.50 -9.74 -6.58
CA GLY A 161 -9.50 -10.37 -7.40
C GLY A 161 -10.76 -10.75 -6.63
N PHE A 162 -11.69 -11.38 -7.34
CA PHE A 162 -12.93 -11.87 -6.76
C PHE A 162 -12.64 -12.87 -5.61
N PRO A 163 -13.47 -12.92 -4.56
CA PRO A 163 -13.31 -13.92 -3.50
C PRO A 163 -13.11 -15.33 -4.07
N HIS A 164 -12.22 -16.09 -3.46
CA HIS A 164 -11.77 -17.44 -3.88
C HIS A 164 -10.80 -17.52 -5.08
N ASN A 165 -10.68 -16.46 -5.89
CA ASN A 165 -9.68 -16.37 -6.97
C ASN A 165 -8.56 -15.37 -6.66
N GLY A 166 -8.80 -14.48 -5.70
CA GLY A 166 -7.83 -13.51 -5.20
C GLY A 166 -8.33 -12.90 -3.89
N THR A 167 -7.71 -11.79 -3.50
CA THR A 167 -8.15 -11.01 -2.34
C THR A 167 -8.82 -9.71 -2.77
N THR A 168 -9.78 -9.26 -1.98
CA THR A 168 -10.42 -7.95 -2.16
C THR A 168 -10.99 -7.49 -0.82
N THR A 169 -11.06 -6.17 -0.64
CA THR A 169 -11.79 -5.55 0.48
C THR A 169 -13.03 -4.79 0.01
N TYR A 170 -13.29 -4.74 -1.31
CA TYR A 170 -14.53 -4.21 -1.86
C TYR A 170 -15.72 -5.12 -1.58
N LEU A 171 -15.48 -6.42 -1.47
CA LEU A 171 -16.49 -7.46 -1.28
C LEU A 171 -16.16 -8.25 -0.02
N SER A 172 -17.20 -8.74 0.66
CA SER A 172 -17.02 -9.65 1.79
C SER A 172 -16.51 -11.00 1.32
N LYS A 173 -15.81 -11.73 2.20
CA LYS A 173 -15.20 -13.03 1.88
C LYS A 173 -16.18 -14.11 1.41
N ASN A 174 -17.46 -13.95 1.73
CA ASN A 174 -18.54 -14.87 1.37
C ASN A 174 -19.32 -14.41 0.12
N PHE A 175 -18.89 -13.34 -0.55
CA PHE A 175 -19.57 -12.81 -1.73
C PHE A 175 -19.32 -13.73 -2.93
N THR A 176 -20.41 -14.11 -3.60
CA THR A 176 -20.42 -15.10 -4.67
C THR A 176 -20.69 -14.46 -6.04
N PRO A 177 -20.36 -15.15 -7.15
CA PRO A 177 -20.72 -14.66 -8.48
C PRO A 177 -22.23 -14.40 -8.64
N GLU A 178 -23.08 -15.20 -7.99
CA GLU A 178 -24.53 -15.02 -7.99
C GLU A 178 -24.94 -13.72 -7.28
N ASP A 179 -24.29 -13.38 -6.15
CA ASP A 179 -24.50 -12.10 -5.48
C ASP A 179 -24.12 -10.92 -6.40
N ASN A 180 -23.05 -11.07 -7.18
CA ASN A 180 -22.60 -10.07 -8.14
C ASN A 180 -23.66 -9.79 -9.22
N GLU A 181 -24.28 -10.84 -9.76
CA GLU A 181 -25.34 -10.71 -10.77
C GLU A 181 -26.55 -9.95 -10.21
N ILE A 182 -27.01 -10.31 -9.01
CA ILE A 182 -28.14 -9.67 -8.34
C ILE A 182 -27.86 -8.19 -8.09
N VAL A 183 -26.70 -7.87 -7.51
CA VAL A 183 -26.30 -6.49 -7.21
C VAL A 183 -26.17 -5.69 -8.50
N THR A 184 -25.56 -6.25 -9.53
CA THR A 184 -25.40 -5.60 -10.84
C THR A 184 -26.75 -5.31 -11.49
N GLU A 185 -27.68 -6.26 -11.49
CA GLU A 185 -29.02 -6.08 -12.06
C GLU A 185 -29.81 -4.99 -11.30
N PHE A 186 -29.75 -5.02 -9.97
CA PHE A 186 -30.37 -4.00 -9.13
C PHE A 186 -29.83 -2.59 -9.43
N LEU A 187 -28.50 -2.45 -9.50
CA LEU A 187 -27.82 -1.19 -9.77
C LEU A 187 -28.05 -0.66 -11.19
N LYS A 188 -28.26 -1.54 -12.19
CA LYS A 188 -28.65 -1.13 -13.55
C LYS A 188 -30.07 -0.56 -13.59
N LYS A 189 -30.98 -1.12 -12.79
CA LYS A 189 -32.41 -0.71 -12.74
C LYS A 189 -32.61 0.61 -11.99
N LYS A 190 -31.84 0.86 -10.93
CA LYS A 190 -31.85 2.15 -10.22
C LYS A 190 -30.90 3.10 -10.96
N VAL A 191 -31.36 4.29 -11.36
CA VAL A 191 -30.59 5.30 -12.14
C VAL A 191 -29.34 5.86 -11.40
N CYS A 192 -28.87 5.21 -10.33
CA CYS A 192 -27.79 5.70 -9.49
C CYS A 192 -26.39 5.57 -10.14
N MET A 193 -26.21 4.79 -11.22
CA MET A 193 -24.88 4.51 -11.78
C MET A 193 -24.78 4.43 -13.32
N LYS A 194 -25.70 5.01 -14.10
CA LYS A 194 -25.56 4.97 -15.58
C LYS A 194 -24.33 5.71 -16.13
N ASP A 195 -23.78 6.68 -15.40
CA ASP A 195 -22.65 7.50 -15.85
C ASP A 195 -21.28 7.03 -15.32
N ILE A 196 -21.23 6.26 -14.23
CA ILE A 196 -19.98 5.73 -13.65
C ILE A 196 -19.44 4.56 -14.50
N PHE A 197 -20.32 3.65 -14.94
CA PHE A 197 -19.92 2.49 -15.76
C PHE A 197 -19.56 2.83 -17.22
N LYS A 198 -19.81 4.06 -17.70
CA LYS A 198 -19.40 4.48 -19.05
C LYS A 198 -18.00 5.08 -19.12
N ASN A 199 -17.45 5.57 -18.00
CA ASN A 199 -16.23 6.40 -17.99
C ASN A 199 -15.18 5.98 -16.96
N THR A 200 -15.40 4.92 -16.19
CA THR A 200 -14.35 4.34 -15.35
C THR A 200 -13.91 3.00 -15.93
N TYR A 201 -12.61 2.74 -15.83
CA TYR A 201 -11.94 1.46 -16.04
C TYR A 201 -12.46 0.32 -15.12
N ALA A 202 -13.71 0.40 -14.64
CA ALA A 202 -14.37 -0.64 -13.85
C ALA A 202 -14.68 -1.90 -14.68
N GLU A 203 -14.53 -1.86 -16.01
CA GLU A 203 -14.61 -3.09 -16.82
C GLU A 203 -13.52 -4.11 -16.45
N SER A 204 -12.35 -3.68 -15.96
CA SER A 204 -11.30 -4.63 -15.55
C SER A 204 -11.55 -5.30 -14.20
N PHE A 205 -12.41 -4.73 -13.34
CA PHE A 205 -12.74 -5.34 -12.04
C PHE A 205 -13.83 -6.42 -12.12
N PHE A 206 -14.56 -6.49 -13.23
CA PHE A 206 -15.71 -7.38 -13.38
C PHE A 206 -15.55 -8.44 -14.50
N TYR A 207 -14.50 -8.37 -15.31
CA TYR A 207 -14.30 -9.28 -16.47
C TYR A 207 -12.93 -9.96 -16.57
N SER A 208 -12.14 -10.03 -15.50
CA SER A 208 -10.95 -10.89 -15.42
C SER A 208 -11.10 -12.00 -14.38
#